data_AF-A0A3D5TEI5-F1
#
_entry.id   AF-A0A3D5TEI5-F1
#
_cell.length_a   1.000
_cell.length_b   1.000
_cell.length_c   1.000
_cell.angle_alpha   90.00
_cell.angle_beta   90.00
_cell.angle_gamma   90.00
#
_symmetry.space_group_name_H-M   'P 1'
#
loop_
_entity.id
_entity.type
_entity.pdbx_description
1 polymer ?
#
loop_
_entity_poly.entity_id
_entity_poly.type
_entity_poly.pdbx_seq_one_letter_code
_entity_poly.pdbx_strand_id
1 'polypeptide(L)' 'MQIESVSLRIKAIGHQLEIPLEAWQVDIISRMLGLCVDTKSLANYKMASKETVDAHMEMYYKAIREMAFKSEF' A
#
# COMPACT_ATOMS: atom_id res chain seq x y z
N MET A 1 -16.57 13.50 3.14
CA MET A 1 -16.09 13.31 1.76
C MET A 1 -15.93 11.82 1.56
N GLN A 2 -16.62 11.22 0.59
CA GLN A 2 -16.39 9.83 0.21
C GLN A 2 -15.32 9.82 -0.88
N ILE A 3 -14.32 8.96 -0.74
CA ILE A 3 -13.31 8.76 -1.79
C ILE A 3 -14.00 7.94 -2.90
N GLU A 4 -14.08 8.50 -4.11
CA GLU A 4 -14.74 7.86 -5.26
C GLU A 4 -13.82 6.87 -5.99
N SER A 5 -12.53 7.19 -6.14
CA SER A 5 -11.55 6.33 -6.78
C SER A 5 -10.13 6.68 -6.34
N VAL A 6 -9.22 5.72 -6.45
CA VAL A 6 -7.79 5.92 -6.21
C VAL A 6 -7.02 5.30 -7.35
N SER A 7 -5.95 5.94 -7.79
CA SER A 7 -5.06 5.41 -8.82
C SER A 7 -3.61 5.48 -8.38
N LEU A 8 -2.84 4.46 -8.76
CA LEU A 8 -1.39 4.45 -8.60
C LEU A 8 -0.77 5.01 -9.87
N ARG A 9 -0.02 6.11 -9.73
CA ARG A 9 0.69 6.74 -10.85
C ARG A 9 2.17 6.43 -10.78
N ILE A 10 2.68 5.77 -11.82
CA ILE A 10 4.09 5.46 -12.00
C ILE A 10 4.65 6.43 -13.03
N LYS A 11 5.69 7.18 -12.65
CA LYS A 11 6.38 8.11 -13.54
C LYS A 11 7.80 7.60 -13.81
N ALA A 12 8.12 7.48 -15.08
CA ALA A 12 9.47 7.24 -15.59
C ALA A 12 9.84 8.35 -16.59
N ILE A 13 11.11 8.46 -16.95
CA ILE A 13 11.56 9.49 -17.89
C ILE A 13 10.80 9.31 -19.22
N GLY A 14 9.99 10.30 -19.58
CA GLY A 14 9.17 10.31 -20.79
C GLY A 14 7.92 9.42 -20.76
N HIS A 15 7.64 8.71 -19.65
CA HIS A 15 6.53 7.76 -19.57
C HIS A 15 5.74 7.91 -18.27
N GLN A 16 4.41 7.85 -18.38
CA GLN A 16 3.52 7.82 -17.23
C GLN A 16 2.52 6.69 -17.42
N LEU A 17 2.39 5.84 -16.39
CA LEU A 17 1.36 4.82 -16.30
C LEU A 17 0.45 5.15 -15.13
N GLU A 18 -0.85 5.03 -15.35
CA GLU A 18 -1.85 5.15 -14.29
C GLU A 18 -2.59 3.82 -14.19
N ILE A 19 -2.59 3.25 -12.99
CA ILE A 19 -3.24 1.99 -12.68
C ILE A 19 -4.43 2.31 -11.77
N PRO A 20 -5.68 2.12 -12.23
CA PRO A 20 -6.84 2.27 -11.35
C PRO A 20 -6.82 1.18 -10.28
N LEU A 21 -7.08 1.57 -9.03
CA LEU A 21 -7.12 0.65 -7.90
C LEU A 21 -8.53 0.56 -7.33
N GLU A 22 -8.91 -0.65 -6.95
CA GLU A 22 -10.13 -0.91 -6.19
C GLU A 22 -9.94 -0.56 -4.71
N ALA A 23 -11.04 -0.29 -4.00
CA ALA A 23 -11.00 0.12 -2.59
C ALA A 23 -10.25 -0.86 -1.69
N TRP A 24 -10.35 -2.18 -1.95
CA TRP A 24 -9.64 -3.20 -1.18
C TRP A 24 -8.11 -3.16 -1.43
N GLN A 25 -7.67 -2.87 -2.65
CA GLN A 25 -6.25 -2.74 -2.98
C GLN A 25 -5.64 -1.52 -2.29
N VAL A 26 -6.41 -0.41 -2.23
CA VAL A 26 -6.00 0.82 -1.55
C VAL A 26 -5.83 0.58 -0.05
N ASP A 27 -6.76 -0.13 0.60
CA ASP A 27 -6.66 -0.44 2.02
C ASP A 27 -5.39 -1.25 2.33
N ILE A 28 -5.08 -2.26 1.51
CA ILE A 28 -3.86 -3.07 1.65
C ILE A 28 -2.60 -2.23 1.43
N ILE A 29 -2.52 -1.47 0.32
CA ILE A 29 -1.37 -0.64 0.00
C ILE A 29 -1.16 0.43 1.08
N SER A 30 -2.24 0.99 1.60
CA SER A 30 -2.17 1.98 2.68
C SER A 30 -1.59 1.39 3.96
N ARG A 31 -2.00 0.18 4.34
CA ARG A 31 -1.41 -0.51 5.51
C ARG A 31 0.05 -0.86 5.29
N MET A 32 0.38 -1.34 4.10
CA MET A 32 1.76 -1.71 3.70
C MET A 32 2.71 -0.51 3.74
N LEU A 33 2.30 0.62 3.16
CA LEU A 33 3.10 1.83 3.09
C LEU A 33 2.99 2.73 4.34
N GLY A 34 2.16 2.33 5.31
CA GLY A 34 1.72 3.21 6.40
C GLY A 34 1.13 4.53 5.88
N LEU A 35 0.48 4.47 4.71
CA LEU A 35 -0.14 5.61 4.07
C LEU A 35 -1.41 5.98 4.85
N CYS A 36 -1.46 7.20 5.36
CA CYS A 36 -2.66 7.76 5.97
C CYS A 36 -3.00 9.05 5.22
N VAL A 37 -4.05 8.99 4.41
CA VAL A 37 -4.57 10.16 3.70
C VAL A 37 -5.66 10.79 4.55
N ASP A 38 -5.58 12.10 4.77
CA ASP A 38 -6.69 12.81 5.40
C ASP A 38 -7.89 12.80 4.44
N THR A 39 -8.83 11.90 4.69
CA THR A 39 -9.99 11.66 3.82
C THR A 39 -11.03 12.78 3.88
N LYS A 40 -10.87 13.75 4.80
CA LYS A 40 -11.77 14.90 4.96
C LYS A 40 -11.39 16.06 4.06
N SER A 41 -10.10 16.27 3.84
CA SER A 41 -9.55 17.42 3.12
C SER A 41 -8.79 17.03 1.85
N LEU A 42 -8.28 15.78 1.76
CA LEU A 42 -7.30 15.33 0.74
C LEU A 42 -6.06 16.22 0.59
N ALA A 43 -5.91 17.25 1.43
CA ALA A 43 -4.83 18.22 1.39
C ALA A 43 -3.53 17.69 1.99
N ASN A 44 -3.60 16.57 2.74
CA ASN A 44 -2.45 16.04 3.44
C ASN A 44 -2.45 14.51 3.44
N TYR A 45 -1.26 13.95 3.29
CA TYR A 45 -1.02 12.53 3.46
C TYR A 45 0.23 12.33 4.32
N LYS A 46 0.22 11.29 5.14
CA LYS A 46 1.41 10.79 5.82
C LYS A 46 1.79 9.46 5.19
N MET A 47 3.08 9.23 5.05
CA MET A 47 3.64 7.98 4.58
C MET A 47 4.70 7.56 5.60
N ALA A 48 4.77 6.27 5.89
CA ALA A 48 5.81 5.76 6.77
C ALA A 48 7.19 5.91 6.12
N SER A 49 8.24 6.00 6.94
CA SER A 49 9.61 6.01 6.42
C SER A 49 9.93 4.68 5.76
N LYS A 50 10.89 4.69 4.83
CA LYS A 50 11.35 3.49 4.14
C LYS A 50 11.68 2.35 5.11
N GLU A 51 12.39 2.66 6.19
CA GLU A 51 12.78 1.68 7.22
C GLU A 51 11.58 1.01 7.89
N THR A 52 10.52 1.76 8.18
CA THR A 52 9.29 1.21 8.75
C THR A 52 8.53 0.34 7.74
N VAL A 53 8.50 0.76 6.46
CA VAL A 53 7.87 -0.04 5.39
C VAL A 53 8.63 -1.34 5.16
N ASP A 54 9.96 -1.31 5.09
CA ASP A 54 10.81 -2.50 4.96
C ASP A 54 10.59 -3.46 6.13
N ALA A 55 10.54 -2.97 7.37
CA ALA A 55 10.27 -3.79 8.55
C ALA A 55 8.88 -4.45 8.51
N HIS A 56 7.84 -3.71 8.12
CA HIS A 56 6.50 -4.27 7.93
C HIS A 56 6.49 -5.33 6.84
N MET A 57 7.10 -5.08 5.70
CA MET A 57 7.18 -6.03 4.59
C MET A 57 7.91 -7.32 4.99
N GLU A 58 9.00 -7.20 5.75
CA GLU A 58 9.71 -8.37 6.27
C GLU A 58 8.83 -9.20 7.21
N MET A 59 8.07 -8.56 8.11
CA MET A 59 7.12 -9.25 8.98
C MET A 59 6.02 -9.96 8.19
N TYR A 60 5.40 -9.27 7.21
CA TYR A 60 4.39 -9.88 6.35
C TYR A 60 4.94 -11.06 5.56
N TYR A 61 6.13 -10.91 4.99
CA TYR A 61 6.79 -11.97 4.23
C TYR A 61 7.08 -13.20 5.11
N LYS A 62 7.60 -12.99 6.34
CA LYS A 62 7.81 -14.06 7.33
C LYS A 62 6.49 -14.76 7.67
N ALA A 63 5.44 -14.01 7.99
CA ALA A 63 4.13 -14.57 8.34
C ALA A 63 3.52 -15.39 7.20
N ILE A 64 3.56 -14.88 5.96
CA ILE A 64 3.07 -15.60 4.78
C ILE A 64 3.87 -16.89 4.57
N ARG A 65 5.20 -16.82 4.69
CA ARG A 65 6.08 -17.98 4.55
C ARG A 65 5.82 -19.04 5.62
N GLU A 66 5.62 -18.64 6.87
CA GLU A 66 5.29 -19.57 7.96
C GLU A 66 3.89 -20.21 7.80
N MET A 67 2.91 -19.46 7.31
CA MET A 67 1.57 -19.98 6.99
C MET A 67 1.60 -20.98 5.83
N ALA A 68 2.40 -20.70 4.79
CA ALA A 68 2.61 -21.64 3.69
C ALA A 68 3.26 -22.93 4.19
N PHE A 69 4.30 -22.81 5.03
CA PHE A 69 5.00 -23.97 5.61
C PHE A 69 4.11 -24.82 6.53
N LYS A 70 3.17 -24.20 7.25
CA LYS A 70 2.20 -24.91 8.10
C LYS A 70 1.05 -25.57 7.34
N SER A 71 0.81 -25.20 6.08
CA SER A 71 -0.25 -25.81 5.26
C SER A 71 0.20 -27.10 4.57
N GLU A 72 1.49 -27.46 4.66
CA GLU A 72 2.07 -28.67 4.07
C GLU A 72 2.15 -29.87 5.04
N PHE A 73 1.49 -29.80 6.21
CA PHE A 73 1.40 -30.90 7.19
C PHE A 73 -0.04 -31.16 7.64
#